data_AF-A0A8T0EU28-F1
#
_entry.id   AF-A0A8T0EU28-F1
#
_cell.length_a   1.000
_cell.length_b   1.000
_cell.length_c   1.000
_cell.angle_alpha   90.00
_cell.angle_beta   90.00
_cell.angle_gamma   90.00
#
_symmetry.space_group_name_H-M   'P 1'
#
loop_
_entity.id
_entity.type
_entity.pdbx_description
1 polymer ?
#
loop_
_entity_poly.entity_id
_entity_poly.type
_entity_poly.pdbx_seq_one_letter_code
_entity_poly.pdbx_strand_id
1 'polypeptide(L)'
;MAGLIPKEDKRLSDIINKLKRHIKDRDDIPETDNCPVLKKKNNFIEETEIFTKEKASEQLDLPKGTSCIPVIDLTEEENGPEFDQSNQTVKRVSNESNSEWSSKEDKSLSKNYLMWENNFNLCWLNSAMSLLAHNKTLHHFVNENVSQIAHIVKGYESAISVYNDYSNENAIEERLLKSKDILQKIQTTVFEYLEPILKCKKGQPDSAFCCLLNLIKENKQIRNLFLVDFFCINQCTKCVLSRLKKSKKTVITLSKVKAFNPSSPVFLCKCPFCETLDQEVQIKYETLPQCLIFHFENGAGEGNLGSFDFELNGRKYELSGLIKLEKRRYSTINHFVTWTRDITSDRWLERNDLNNDILNFSVVPPVINLQDLYIVMYEALDNKGTVFSVSVDTANINRMDLDDKSSSCIPVIDLTDEEKVVEFDQNNQTVKRASRTKYKHLILEQRLC
;
A
#
# COMPACT_ATOMS: atom_id res chain seq x y z
N MET A 1 3.46 43.54 -39.31
CA MET A 1 3.53 42.19 -38.72
C MET A 1 4.80 41.53 -39.23
N ALA A 2 5.84 41.46 -38.40
CA ALA A 2 7.06 40.72 -38.70
C ALA A 2 7.13 39.56 -37.69
N GLY A 3 7.13 38.32 -38.20
CA GLY A 3 7.18 37.10 -37.40
C GLY A 3 8.58 36.86 -36.85
N LEU A 4 8.66 36.57 -35.56
CA LEU A 4 9.87 36.13 -34.87
C LEU A 4 10.10 34.65 -35.15
N ILE A 5 11.21 34.34 -35.83
CA ILE A 5 11.75 32.97 -35.97
C ILE A 5 12.51 32.64 -34.68
N PRO A 6 12.27 31.51 -34.00
CA PRO A 6 13.06 31.11 -32.84
C PRO A 6 14.49 30.76 -33.26
N LYS A 7 15.48 31.35 -32.58
CA LYS A 7 16.90 30.99 -32.76
C LYS A 7 17.13 29.59 -32.18
N GLU A 8 17.69 28.70 -32.99
CA GLU A 8 18.12 27.37 -32.57
C GLU A 8 19.18 27.46 -31.47
N ASP A 9 18.99 26.62 -30.44
CA ASP A 9 19.88 26.51 -29.30
C ASP A 9 21.16 25.77 -29.72
N LYS A 10 22.22 26.56 -30.01
CA LYS A 10 23.57 26.06 -30.36
C LYS A 10 24.10 25.00 -29.40
N ARG A 11 23.64 25.00 -28.15
CA ARG A 11 24.10 24.05 -27.14
C ARG A 11 23.58 22.64 -27.41
N LEU A 12 22.38 22.51 -27.96
CA LEU A 12 21.77 21.23 -28.31
C LEU A 12 22.41 20.62 -29.57
N SER A 13 22.72 21.46 -30.57
CA SER A 13 23.43 21.01 -31.78
C SER A 13 24.83 20.48 -31.48
N ASP A 14 25.53 21.07 -30.51
CA ASP A 14 26.87 20.64 -30.12
C ASP A 14 26.87 19.30 -29.37
N ILE A 15 25.83 19.02 -28.56
CA ILE A 15 25.65 17.74 -27.87
C ILE A 15 25.35 16.62 -28.87
N ILE A 16 24.48 16.88 -29.85
CA ILE A 16 24.16 15.91 -30.91
C ILE A 16 25.40 15.60 -31.75
N ASN A 17 26.22 16.60 -32.07
CA ASN A 17 27.46 16.42 -32.84
C ASN A 17 28.59 15.73 -32.04
N LYS A 18 28.56 15.77 -30.70
CA LYS A 18 29.45 14.96 -29.85
C LYS A 18 29.00 13.50 -29.80
N LEU A 19 27.70 13.25 -29.68
CA LEU A 19 27.15 11.88 -29.67
C LEU A 19 27.37 11.14 -31.00
N LYS A 20 27.21 11.84 -32.14
CA LYS A 20 27.47 11.25 -33.47
C LYS A 20 28.94 10.86 -33.69
N ARG A 21 29.89 11.56 -33.06
CA ARG A 21 31.32 11.21 -33.13
C ARG A 21 31.64 9.96 -32.31
N HIS A 22 31.08 9.85 -31.10
CA HIS A 22 31.27 8.68 -30.25
C HIS A 22 30.67 7.38 -30.80
N ILE A 23 29.66 7.47 -31.68
CA ILE A 23 29.08 6.31 -32.35
C ILE A 23 29.95 5.85 -33.53
N LYS A 24 30.64 6.77 -34.20
CA LYS A 24 31.46 6.46 -35.38
C LYS A 24 32.81 5.81 -35.04
N ASP A 25 33.30 6.02 -33.82
CA ASP A 25 34.59 5.46 -33.35
C ASP A 25 34.45 4.03 -32.77
N ARG A 26 33.28 3.38 -32.91
CA ARG A 26 33.00 2.06 -32.32
C ARG A 26 32.93 0.88 -33.30
N ASP A 27 33.11 1.12 -34.60
CA ASP A 27 32.90 0.12 -35.65
C ASP A 27 34.18 -0.57 -36.17
N ASP A 28 35.35 -0.36 -35.54
CA ASP A 28 36.59 -1.04 -35.92
C ASP A 28 37.01 -2.10 -34.88
N ILE A 29 36.34 -3.27 -34.89
CA ILE A 29 36.86 -4.51 -34.27
C ILE A 29 36.58 -5.70 -35.22
N PRO A 30 37.59 -6.53 -35.55
CA PRO A 30 37.46 -7.59 -36.55
C PRO A 30 36.64 -8.80 -36.04
N GLU A 31 35.87 -9.37 -36.96
CA GLU A 31 35.00 -10.52 -36.77
C GLU A 31 35.76 -11.80 -36.40
N THR A 32 35.33 -12.47 -35.32
CA THR A 32 35.52 -13.91 -35.14
C THR A 32 34.20 -14.55 -34.71
N ASP A 33 33.83 -15.60 -35.43
CA ASP A 33 32.54 -16.29 -35.44
C ASP A 33 32.13 -17.00 -34.15
N ASN A 34 30.80 -17.14 -34.02
CA ASN A 34 29.98 -18.04 -33.20
C ASN A 34 29.58 -17.60 -31.77
N CYS A 35 28.47 -16.85 -31.66
CA CYS A 35 27.57 -16.92 -30.50
C CYS A 35 26.10 -16.57 -30.86
N PRO A 36 25.10 -17.42 -30.54
CA PRO A 36 23.70 -17.21 -30.93
C PRO A 36 22.94 -16.35 -29.91
N VAL A 37 23.29 -15.06 -29.77
CA VAL A 37 22.56 -14.14 -28.86
C VAL A 37 22.15 -12.82 -29.53
N LEU A 38 22.65 -12.49 -30.72
CA LEU A 38 22.38 -11.18 -31.34
C LEU A 38 21.15 -11.10 -32.27
N LYS A 39 20.47 -12.21 -32.57
CA LYS A 39 19.28 -12.19 -33.47
C LYS A 39 17.98 -11.67 -32.84
N LYS A 40 17.93 -11.37 -31.54
CA LYS A 40 16.70 -10.88 -30.87
C LYS A 40 16.65 -9.36 -30.66
N LYS A 41 17.71 -8.60 -30.97
CA LYS A 41 17.72 -7.14 -30.77
C LYS A 41 17.28 -6.32 -31.99
N ASN A 42 17.40 -6.84 -33.21
CA ASN A 42 17.08 -6.07 -34.41
C ASN A 42 15.58 -5.99 -34.73
N ASN A 43 14.76 -6.93 -34.26
CA ASN A 43 13.30 -6.87 -34.48
C ASN A 43 12.59 -5.84 -33.60
N PHE A 44 13.22 -5.33 -32.54
CA PHE A 44 12.58 -4.39 -31.61
C PHE A 44 12.70 -2.92 -32.04
N ILE A 45 13.62 -2.61 -32.97
CA ILE A 45 13.86 -1.24 -33.43
C ILE A 45 12.96 -0.88 -34.61
N GLU A 46 12.61 -1.85 -35.47
CA GLU A 46 11.71 -1.62 -36.62
C GLU A 46 10.23 -1.43 -36.22
N GLU A 47 9.77 -2.04 -35.11
CA GLU A 47 8.37 -1.87 -34.66
C GLU A 47 8.12 -0.50 -33.99
N THR A 48 9.15 0.15 -33.45
CA THR A 48 9.03 1.48 -32.82
C THR A 48 8.98 2.64 -33.80
N GLU A 49 9.54 2.52 -35.01
CA GLU A 49 9.52 3.61 -36.00
C GLU A 49 8.21 3.70 -36.79
N ILE A 50 7.45 2.60 -36.88
CA ILE A 50 6.15 2.56 -37.58
C ILE A 50 5.06 3.22 -36.73
N PHE A 51 5.10 3.10 -35.40
CA PHE A 51 4.07 3.62 -34.51
C PHE A 51 4.08 5.16 -34.36
N THR A 52 5.21 5.81 -34.64
CA THR A 52 5.36 7.28 -34.54
C THR A 52 4.92 8.06 -35.77
N LYS A 53 4.56 7.41 -36.88
CA LYS A 53 4.10 8.10 -38.10
C LYS A 53 2.58 8.18 -38.28
N GLU A 54 1.78 7.43 -37.53
CA GLU A 54 0.32 7.36 -37.73
C GLU A 54 -0.53 8.31 -36.85
N LYS A 55 0.07 9.20 -36.06
CA LYS A 55 -0.70 10.10 -35.17
C LYS A 55 -0.57 11.60 -35.44
N ALA A 56 -0.12 11.98 -36.64
CA ALA A 56 -0.01 13.36 -37.09
C ALA A 56 -1.01 13.68 -38.21
N SER A 57 -2.30 13.43 -37.99
CA SER A 57 -3.37 13.97 -38.86
C SER A 57 -4.73 13.83 -38.20
N GLU A 58 -5.14 14.80 -37.38
CA GLU A 58 -6.55 15.14 -37.18
C GLU A 58 -6.67 16.54 -36.57
N GLN A 59 -7.08 17.50 -37.40
CA GLN A 59 -7.61 18.81 -37.02
C GLN A 59 -9.08 18.64 -36.65
N LEU A 60 -9.56 19.27 -35.57
CA LEU A 60 -10.97 19.64 -35.40
C LEU A 60 -11.14 20.80 -34.39
N ASP A 61 -12.16 21.61 -34.70
CA ASP A 61 -12.38 23.00 -34.30
C ASP A 61 -12.73 23.29 -32.83
N LEU A 62 -12.35 24.49 -32.39
CA LEU A 62 -12.77 25.15 -31.14
C LEU A 62 -14.06 25.98 -31.31
N PRO A 63 -14.92 26.05 -30.29
CA PRO A 63 -15.77 27.21 -30.04
C PRO A 63 -15.28 28.06 -28.86
N LYS A 64 -15.37 29.38 -29.09
CA LYS A 64 -15.04 30.51 -28.22
C LYS A 64 -15.97 30.61 -26.99
N GLY A 65 -15.46 31.18 -25.88
CA GLY A 65 -16.32 31.94 -24.96
C GLY A 65 -15.81 32.10 -23.52
N THR A 66 -15.40 33.34 -23.19
CA THR A 66 -15.48 34.06 -21.89
C THR A 66 -14.78 33.46 -20.65
N SER A 67 -13.61 33.98 -20.23
CA SER A 67 -13.41 35.19 -19.40
C SER A 67 -14.09 35.12 -18.04
N CYS A 68 -13.30 34.99 -16.97
CA CYS A 68 -13.16 36.00 -15.93
C CYS A 68 -12.06 35.58 -14.92
N ILE A 69 -11.05 36.43 -14.80
CA ILE A 69 -10.01 36.44 -13.77
C ILE A 69 -10.54 37.28 -12.59
N PRO A 70 -10.13 37.00 -11.35
CA PRO A 70 -9.71 38.12 -10.53
C PRO A 70 -8.29 37.95 -9.97
N VAL A 71 -7.65 39.12 -10.00
CA VAL A 71 -6.33 39.53 -9.51
C VAL A 71 -6.37 39.70 -8.00
N ILE A 72 -5.40 39.15 -7.27
CA ILE A 72 -4.92 39.61 -5.95
C ILE A 72 -3.43 39.23 -5.91
N ASP A 73 -2.50 40.11 -6.30
CA ASP A 73 -1.84 41.17 -5.53
C ASP A 73 -1.01 40.67 -4.33
N LEU A 74 0.31 40.85 -4.49
CA LEU A 74 1.37 40.51 -3.54
C LEU A 74 1.73 41.79 -2.81
N THR A 75 1.61 41.80 -1.48
CA THR A 75 2.36 42.74 -0.65
C THR A 75 2.95 41.99 0.54
N GLU A 76 4.27 42.09 0.63
CA GLU A 76 5.09 41.84 1.81
C GLU A 76 4.79 42.93 2.84
N GLU A 77 4.79 42.59 4.12
CA GLU A 77 5.43 43.45 5.14
C GLU A 77 5.72 42.65 6.42
N GLU A 78 6.94 42.86 6.89
CA GLU A 78 7.53 42.39 8.13
C GLU A 78 6.77 42.94 9.35
N ASN A 79 6.82 42.21 10.47
CA ASN A 79 7.14 42.76 11.80
C ASN A 79 7.03 41.65 12.86
N GLY A 80 8.17 41.33 13.48
CA GLY A 80 8.21 40.53 14.70
C GLY A 80 7.70 41.33 15.91
N PRO A 81 7.57 40.65 17.06
CA PRO A 81 8.35 41.16 18.19
C PRO A 81 9.04 40.06 19.00
N GLU A 82 10.18 40.49 19.56
CA GLU A 82 10.94 39.87 20.64
C GLU A 82 10.07 39.50 21.83
N PHE A 83 10.32 38.33 22.42
CA PHE A 83 9.98 38.08 23.82
C PHE A 83 11.12 37.36 24.54
N ASP A 84 11.71 38.11 25.46
CA ASP A 84 12.75 37.75 26.43
C ASP A 84 12.10 37.09 27.65
N GLN A 85 12.48 35.86 28.00
CA GLN A 85 12.29 35.29 29.35
C GLN A 85 13.42 34.32 29.73
N SER A 86 14.43 34.90 30.36
CA SER A 86 14.96 34.53 31.68
C SER A 86 14.94 33.06 32.15
N ASN A 87 16.16 32.62 32.47
CA ASN A 87 16.55 31.42 33.20
C ASN A 87 15.72 31.14 34.47
N GLN A 88 15.28 29.88 34.62
CA GLN A 88 15.14 29.25 35.94
C GLN A 88 15.81 27.88 35.96
N THR A 89 16.87 27.83 36.74
CA THR A 89 17.68 26.67 37.09
C THR A 89 17.04 25.95 38.27
N VAL A 90 16.69 24.67 38.15
CA VAL A 90 16.43 23.79 39.30
C VAL A 90 17.15 22.45 39.15
N LYS A 91 18.26 22.38 39.89
CA LYS A 91 18.90 21.22 40.56
C LYS A 91 18.51 19.81 40.07
N ARG A 92 19.39 19.19 39.28
CA ARG A 92 19.50 17.72 39.19
C ARG A 92 20.36 17.21 40.34
N VAL A 93 19.75 16.41 41.21
CA VAL A 93 20.45 15.54 42.16
C VAL A 93 20.92 14.31 41.39
N SER A 94 22.23 14.10 41.37
CA SER A 94 22.91 12.89 40.91
C SER A 94 22.65 11.75 41.89
N ASN A 95 22.18 10.61 41.40
CA ASN A 95 22.40 9.32 42.03
C ASN A 95 22.83 8.32 40.96
N GLU A 96 24.10 7.95 41.04
CA GLU A 96 24.70 6.80 40.37
C GLU A 96 24.32 5.53 41.12
N SER A 97 23.78 4.55 40.41
CA SER A 97 23.94 3.14 40.76
C SER A 97 23.78 2.29 39.48
N ASN A 98 24.94 1.80 39.01
CA ASN A 98 25.22 0.68 38.11
C ASN A 98 24.03 -0.26 37.80
N SER A 99 23.65 -0.48 36.53
CA SER A 99 24.37 -1.14 35.41
C SER A 99 24.19 -2.68 35.41
N GLU A 100 23.14 -3.16 34.73
CA GLU A 100 23.15 -4.46 34.02
C GLU A 100 21.85 -4.66 33.20
N TRP A 101 21.54 -3.77 32.25
CA TRP A 101 20.51 -4.03 31.22
C TRP A 101 20.70 -3.18 29.96
N SER A 102 21.93 -2.96 29.49
CA SER A 102 22.16 -2.06 28.34
C SER A 102 23.23 -2.60 27.39
N SER A 103 22.94 -3.73 26.74
CA SER A 103 23.81 -4.24 25.67
C SER A 103 23.11 -5.01 24.55
N LYS A 104 21.77 -5.05 24.53
CA LYS A 104 20.99 -5.67 23.43
C LYS A 104 20.33 -4.66 22.49
N GLU A 105 20.12 -3.42 22.92
CA GLU A 105 19.35 -2.43 22.13
C GLU A 105 20.18 -1.72 21.04
N ASP A 106 21.51 -1.66 21.17
CA ASP A 106 22.37 -0.94 20.22
C ASP A 106 22.73 -1.72 18.92
N LYS A 107 22.46 -3.03 18.87
CA LYS A 107 22.80 -3.86 17.69
C LYS A 107 21.75 -3.85 16.58
N SER A 108 20.55 -3.31 16.80
CA SER A 108 19.53 -3.21 15.74
C SER A 108 19.78 -2.04 14.79
N LEU A 109 20.51 -1.00 15.25
CA LEU A 109 20.61 0.30 14.56
C LEU A 109 21.66 0.35 13.44
N SER A 110 22.56 -0.65 13.36
CA SER A 110 23.56 -0.79 12.30
C SER A 110 23.17 -1.78 11.20
N LYS A 111 21.94 -2.29 11.22
CA LYS A 111 21.46 -3.22 10.20
C LYS A 111 20.98 -2.44 8.98
N ASN A 112 21.51 -2.82 7.82
CA ASN A 112 20.99 -2.39 6.55
C ASN A 112 19.78 -3.24 6.16
N TYR A 113 18.77 -2.60 5.59
CA TYR A 113 17.58 -3.27 5.09
C TYR A 113 17.61 -3.34 3.57
N LEU A 114 16.88 -4.27 3.00
CA LEU A 114 16.87 -4.51 1.55
C LEU A 114 15.50 -4.26 0.96
N MET A 115 15.50 -3.72 -0.25
CA MET A 115 14.32 -3.52 -1.05
C MET A 115 13.98 -4.79 -1.85
N TRP A 116 12.69 -5.04 -2.05
CA TRP A 116 12.23 -6.00 -3.06
C TRP A 116 12.48 -5.40 -4.44
N GLU A 117 13.14 -6.14 -5.33
CA GLU A 117 13.30 -5.66 -6.71
C GLU A 117 11.94 -5.54 -7.39
N ASN A 118 11.67 -4.40 -8.02
CA ASN A 118 10.47 -4.21 -8.82
C ASN A 118 10.67 -4.73 -10.25
N ASN A 119 10.87 -6.03 -10.36
CA ASN A 119 10.80 -6.71 -11.63
C ASN A 119 9.33 -6.85 -12.02
N PHE A 120 8.96 -6.45 -13.24
CA PHE A 120 7.61 -6.63 -13.81
C PHE A 120 6.47 -5.83 -13.14
N ASN A 121 6.71 -4.59 -12.70
CA ASN A 121 5.68 -3.71 -12.14
C ASN A 121 4.93 -4.31 -10.93
N LEU A 122 5.65 -5.03 -10.07
CA LEU A 122 5.14 -5.70 -8.87
C LEU A 122 5.19 -4.80 -7.62
N CYS A 123 5.25 -3.47 -7.77
CA CYS A 123 5.28 -2.52 -6.65
C CYS A 123 4.11 -2.72 -5.66
N TRP A 124 2.93 -3.12 -6.17
CA TRP A 124 1.76 -3.46 -5.36
C TRP A 124 1.98 -4.68 -4.45
N LEU A 125 2.66 -5.71 -4.97
CA LEU A 125 3.01 -6.92 -4.23
C LEU A 125 4.12 -6.62 -3.23
N ASN A 126 5.18 -5.95 -3.68
CA ASN A 126 6.32 -5.56 -2.86
C ASN A 126 5.87 -4.71 -1.68
N SER A 127 4.91 -3.81 -1.89
CA SER A 127 4.35 -2.97 -0.83
C SER A 127 3.57 -3.78 0.23
N ALA A 128 2.71 -4.70 -0.21
CA ALA A 128 1.97 -5.56 0.72
C ALA A 128 2.90 -6.49 1.51
N MET A 129 3.86 -7.15 0.85
CA MET A 129 4.86 -8.00 1.52
C MET A 129 5.72 -7.20 2.49
N SER A 130 6.07 -5.96 2.14
CA SER A 130 6.85 -5.05 2.97
C SER A 130 6.16 -4.73 4.30
N LEU A 131 4.86 -4.42 4.27
CA LEU A 131 4.08 -4.23 5.50
C LEU A 131 4.13 -5.50 6.37
N LEU A 132 3.84 -6.65 5.78
CA LEU A 132 3.78 -7.92 6.51
C LEU A 132 5.14 -8.32 7.11
N ALA A 133 6.23 -8.18 6.36
CA ALA A 133 7.58 -8.53 6.81
C ALA A 133 8.07 -7.70 8.01
N HIS A 134 7.53 -6.48 8.21
CA HIS A 134 7.92 -5.58 9.30
C HIS A 134 6.93 -5.54 10.46
N ASN A 135 5.82 -6.25 10.38
CA ASN A 135 4.85 -6.32 11.46
C ASN A 135 5.43 -7.17 12.60
N LYS A 136 5.73 -6.53 13.74
CA LYS A 136 6.40 -7.19 14.88
C LYS A 136 5.53 -8.30 15.48
N THR A 137 4.22 -8.10 15.51
CA THR A 137 3.25 -9.08 15.99
C THR A 137 3.38 -10.36 15.18
N LEU A 138 3.39 -10.29 13.85
CA LEU A 138 3.56 -11.46 12.98
C LEU A 138 4.83 -12.25 13.29
N HIS A 139 5.96 -11.59 13.56
CA HIS A 139 7.22 -12.27 13.92
C HIS A 139 7.09 -13.22 15.12
N HIS A 140 6.15 -12.96 16.05
CA HIS A 140 5.91 -13.80 17.23
C HIS A 140 4.98 -14.97 16.96
N PHE A 141 4.13 -14.87 15.93
CA PHE A 141 3.06 -15.86 15.66
C PHE A 141 3.33 -16.72 14.42
N VAL A 142 4.22 -16.30 13.51
CA VAL A 142 4.61 -17.13 12.37
C VAL A 142 5.51 -18.27 12.83
N ASN A 143 5.18 -19.49 12.41
CA ASN A 143 6.03 -20.66 12.53
C ASN A 143 6.75 -20.94 11.21
N GLU A 144 7.83 -21.71 11.26
CA GLU A 144 8.59 -22.10 10.07
C GLU A 144 7.68 -22.96 9.17
N ASN A 145 7.19 -22.37 8.07
CA ASN A 145 6.66 -23.04 6.87
C ASN A 145 5.15 -23.35 6.75
N VAL A 146 4.24 -22.72 7.51
CA VAL A 146 2.78 -23.04 7.41
C VAL A 146 1.96 -22.01 6.59
N SER A 147 2.53 -20.89 6.14
CA SER A 147 1.80 -19.89 5.33
C SER A 147 2.71 -19.03 4.45
N GLN A 148 2.14 -18.37 3.43
CA GLN A 148 2.84 -17.35 2.64
C GLN A 148 3.35 -16.20 3.52
N ILE A 149 2.58 -15.79 4.54
CA ILE A 149 3.02 -14.76 5.48
C ILE A 149 4.25 -15.21 6.26
N ALA A 150 4.28 -16.47 6.73
CA ALA A 150 5.47 -17.01 7.39
C ALA A 150 6.68 -17.02 6.44
N HIS A 151 6.47 -17.41 5.18
CA HIS A 151 7.51 -17.40 4.14
C HIS A 151 8.05 -15.97 3.89
N ILE A 152 7.16 -14.98 3.82
CA ILE A 152 7.52 -13.56 3.68
C ILE A 152 8.34 -13.08 4.89
N VAL A 153 7.82 -13.28 6.10
CA VAL A 153 8.43 -12.76 7.34
C VAL A 153 9.79 -13.39 7.57
N LYS A 154 9.90 -14.72 7.54
CA LYS A 154 11.14 -15.44 7.82
C LYS A 154 12.13 -15.41 6.68
N GLY A 155 11.64 -15.44 5.44
CA GLY A 155 12.49 -15.29 4.27
C GLY A 155 13.12 -13.89 4.20
N TYR A 156 12.36 -12.84 4.50
CA TYR A 156 12.91 -11.48 4.59
C TYR A 156 13.94 -11.36 5.71
N GLU A 157 13.63 -11.87 6.92
CA GLU A 157 14.58 -11.93 8.04
C GLU A 157 15.89 -12.63 7.66
N SER A 158 15.79 -13.75 6.93
CA SER A 158 16.94 -14.51 6.44
C SER A 158 17.78 -13.71 5.44
N ALA A 159 17.14 -13.02 4.49
CA ALA A 159 17.85 -12.16 3.53
C ALA A 159 18.60 -11.02 4.24
N ILE A 160 17.95 -10.37 5.22
CA ILE A 160 18.60 -9.32 6.02
C ILE A 160 19.76 -9.90 6.83
N SER A 161 19.61 -11.10 7.40
CA SER A 161 20.69 -11.77 8.14
C SER A 161 21.89 -12.06 7.26
N VAL A 162 21.69 -12.58 6.04
CA VAL A 162 22.78 -12.88 5.10
C VAL A 162 23.53 -11.60 4.70
N TYR A 163 22.81 -10.52 4.41
CA TYR A 163 23.45 -9.26 4.03
C TYR A 163 24.25 -8.63 5.18
N ASN A 164 23.72 -8.69 6.39
CA ASN A 164 24.34 -8.08 7.57
C ASN A 164 25.30 -9.02 8.32
N ASP A 165 25.60 -10.21 7.78
CA ASP A 165 26.61 -11.09 8.36
C ASP A 165 28.01 -10.56 8.02
N TYR A 166 28.48 -9.59 8.83
CA TYR A 166 29.82 -9.00 8.70
C TYR A 166 30.95 -9.94 9.14
N SER A 167 30.62 -11.10 9.74
CA SER A 167 31.62 -12.13 10.08
C SER A 167 31.98 -13.01 8.89
N ASN A 168 31.14 -12.99 7.85
CA ASN A 168 31.37 -13.69 6.62
C ASN A 168 32.41 -12.95 5.76
N GLU A 169 33.46 -13.68 5.35
CA GLU A 169 34.57 -13.16 4.54
C GLU A 169 34.15 -12.82 3.09
N ASN A 170 32.96 -13.25 2.66
CA ASN A 170 32.45 -12.97 1.34
C ASN A 170 32.29 -11.46 1.11
N ALA A 171 32.63 -11.03 -0.10
CA ALA A 171 32.48 -9.65 -0.53
C ALA A 171 31.03 -9.14 -0.31
N ILE A 172 30.88 -7.86 0.00
CA ILE A 172 29.56 -7.22 0.22
C ILE A 172 28.62 -7.48 -0.97
N GLU A 173 29.15 -7.44 -2.19
CA GLU A 173 28.41 -7.70 -3.43
C GLU A 173 27.87 -9.13 -3.50
N GLU A 174 28.64 -10.12 -3.05
CA GLU A 174 28.21 -11.52 -3.04
C GLU A 174 27.11 -11.75 -2.00
N ARG A 175 27.25 -11.15 -0.81
CA ARG A 175 26.22 -11.19 0.23
C ARG A 175 24.94 -10.51 -0.23
N LEU A 176 25.06 -9.37 -0.93
CA LEU A 176 23.92 -8.67 -1.53
C LEU A 176 23.22 -9.55 -2.57
N LEU A 177 23.98 -10.19 -3.47
CA LEU A 177 23.42 -11.06 -4.51
C LEU A 177 22.68 -12.26 -3.92
N LYS A 178 23.25 -12.93 -2.91
CA LYS A 178 22.58 -14.03 -2.19
C LYS A 178 21.29 -13.57 -1.51
N SER A 179 21.33 -12.41 -0.89
CA SER A 179 20.17 -11.84 -0.21
C SER A 179 19.06 -11.48 -1.20
N LYS A 180 19.41 -10.90 -2.35
CA LYS A 180 18.48 -10.61 -3.44
C LYS A 180 17.85 -11.88 -4.03
N ASP A 181 18.64 -12.94 -4.22
CA ASP A 181 18.11 -14.24 -4.68
C ASP A 181 17.09 -14.83 -3.69
N ILE A 182 17.32 -14.70 -2.37
CA ILE A 182 16.33 -15.08 -1.35
C ILE A 182 15.05 -14.26 -1.51
N LEU A 183 15.16 -12.93 -1.62
CA LEU A 183 13.99 -12.05 -1.80
C LEU A 183 13.21 -12.34 -3.10
N GLN A 184 13.92 -12.61 -4.19
CA GLN A 184 13.32 -12.93 -5.49
C GLN A 184 12.56 -14.26 -5.46
N LYS A 185 13.10 -15.27 -4.76
CA LYS A 185 12.42 -16.56 -4.54
C LYS A 185 11.11 -16.35 -3.78
N ILE A 186 11.14 -15.59 -2.69
CA ILE A 186 9.94 -15.26 -1.90
C ILE A 186 8.90 -14.55 -2.77
N GLN A 187 9.31 -13.47 -3.46
CA GLN A 187 8.42 -12.71 -4.35
C GLN A 187 7.77 -13.62 -5.41
N THR A 188 8.56 -14.53 -5.99
CA THR A 188 8.08 -15.46 -7.02
C THR A 188 7.06 -16.44 -6.44
N THR A 189 7.35 -17.07 -5.30
CA THR A 189 6.44 -18.01 -4.63
C THR A 189 5.12 -17.34 -4.23
N VAL A 190 5.19 -16.14 -3.65
CA VAL A 190 3.99 -15.39 -3.25
C VAL A 190 3.18 -14.96 -4.47
N PHE A 191 3.84 -14.53 -5.55
CA PHE A 191 3.15 -14.18 -6.79
C PHE A 191 2.44 -15.39 -7.40
N GLU A 192 3.09 -16.55 -7.48
CA GLU A 192 2.49 -17.79 -8.01
C GLU A 192 1.28 -18.26 -7.19
N TYR A 193 1.31 -18.05 -5.87
CA TYR A 193 0.15 -18.28 -5.01
C TYR A 193 -1.02 -17.32 -5.33
N LEU A 194 -0.72 -16.02 -5.51
CA LEU A 194 -1.74 -14.99 -5.72
C LEU A 194 -2.28 -14.95 -7.16
N GLU A 195 -1.48 -15.33 -8.15
CA GLU A 195 -1.83 -15.27 -9.57
C GLU A 195 -3.19 -15.91 -9.91
N PRO A 196 -3.49 -17.16 -9.51
CA PRO A 196 -4.80 -17.75 -9.78
C PRO A 196 -5.95 -17.10 -8.97
N ILE A 197 -5.65 -16.53 -7.80
CA ILE A 197 -6.65 -15.92 -6.90
C ILE A 197 -7.07 -14.55 -7.42
N LEU A 198 -6.09 -13.71 -7.76
CA LEU A 198 -6.29 -12.35 -8.26
C LEU A 198 -6.57 -12.31 -9.76
N LYS A 199 -6.25 -13.39 -10.49
CA LYS A 199 -6.24 -13.43 -11.97
C LYS A 199 -5.31 -12.36 -12.55
N CYS A 200 -4.25 -12.04 -11.83
CA CYS A 200 -3.24 -11.07 -12.22
C CYS A 200 -2.23 -11.68 -13.19
N LYS A 201 -1.33 -10.86 -13.74
CA LYS A 201 -0.22 -11.32 -14.59
C LYS A 201 1.01 -10.48 -14.31
N LYS A 202 2.21 -11.06 -14.44
CA LYS A 202 3.46 -10.31 -14.34
C LYS A 202 3.45 -9.15 -15.37
N GLY A 203 3.88 -7.98 -14.95
CA GLY A 203 3.90 -6.77 -15.78
C GLY A 203 2.60 -5.96 -15.75
N GLN A 204 1.50 -6.51 -15.21
CA GLN A 204 0.23 -5.82 -15.07
C GLN A 204 0.06 -5.28 -13.64
N PRO A 205 -0.41 -4.04 -13.48
CA PRO A 205 -0.70 -3.49 -12.16
C PRO A 205 -1.87 -4.24 -11.51
N ASP A 206 -1.80 -4.40 -10.20
CA ASP A 206 -2.87 -4.93 -9.36
C ASP A 206 -2.95 -4.11 -8.05
N SER A 207 -3.81 -4.52 -7.13
CA SER A 207 -4.08 -3.84 -5.87
C SER A 207 -3.29 -4.44 -4.70
N ALA A 208 -2.50 -3.61 -4.03
CA ALA A 208 -1.84 -3.97 -2.78
C ALA A 208 -2.85 -4.38 -1.69
N PHE A 209 -4.06 -3.81 -1.71
CA PHE A 209 -5.16 -4.20 -0.82
C PHE A 209 -5.62 -5.63 -1.09
N CYS A 210 -5.87 -5.99 -2.34
CA CYS A 210 -6.27 -7.36 -2.71
C CYS A 210 -5.20 -8.39 -2.35
N CYS A 211 -3.93 -8.06 -2.58
CA CYS A 211 -2.79 -8.88 -2.16
C CYS A 211 -2.82 -9.13 -0.64
N LEU A 212 -2.83 -8.05 0.15
CA LEU A 212 -2.83 -8.11 1.61
C LEU A 212 -4.01 -8.91 2.16
N LEU A 213 -5.21 -8.70 1.63
CA LEU A 213 -6.43 -9.38 2.05
C LEU A 213 -6.33 -10.90 1.84
N ASN A 214 -5.80 -11.34 0.69
CA ASN A 214 -5.71 -12.77 0.38
C ASN A 214 -4.59 -13.46 1.18
N LEU A 215 -3.45 -12.79 1.38
CA LEU A 215 -2.38 -13.32 2.24
C LEU A 215 -2.83 -13.50 3.69
N ILE A 216 -3.55 -12.53 4.25
CA ILE A 216 -4.07 -12.62 5.64
C ILE A 216 -5.11 -13.74 5.78
N LYS A 217 -5.91 -14.00 4.75
CA LYS A 217 -6.98 -15.00 4.78
C LYS A 217 -6.49 -16.44 4.73
N GLU A 218 -5.31 -16.69 4.17
CA GLU A 218 -4.75 -18.02 3.94
C GLU A 218 -4.71 -18.86 5.24
N ASN A 219 -4.23 -18.27 6.33
CA ASN A 219 -4.01 -18.97 7.59
C ASN A 219 -4.95 -18.43 8.69
N LYS A 220 -5.75 -19.32 9.28
CA LYS A 220 -6.75 -18.95 10.31
C LYS A 220 -6.13 -18.30 11.55
N GLN A 221 -4.97 -18.76 12.02
CA GLN A 221 -4.32 -18.19 13.20
C GLN A 221 -3.83 -16.77 12.91
N ILE A 222 -3.22 -16.56 11.74
CA ILE A 222 -2.79 -15.22 11.31
C ILE A 222 -4.00 -14.31 11.08
N ARG A 223 -5.02 -14.79 10.38
CA ARG A 223 -6.27 -14.06 10.15
C ARG A 223 -6.87 -13.51 11.44
N ASN A 224 -6.86 -14.29 12.52
CA ASN A 224 -7.41 -13.90 13.81
C ASN A 224 -6.66 -12.71 14.45
N LEU A 225 -5.39 -12.49 14.10
CA LEU A 225 -4.63 -11.33 14.56
C LEU A 225 -5.16 -10.00 14.01
N PHE A 226 -5.87 -10.05 12.87
CA PHE A 226 -6.42 -8.87 12.18
C PHE A 226 -7.94 -8.76 12.27
N LEU A 227 -8.61 -9.80 12.76
CA LEU A 227 -10.07 -9.93 12.67
C LEU A 227 -10.75 -9.02 13.70
N VAL A 228 -11.50 -8.03 13.21
CA VAL A 228 -12.23 -7.04 14.01
C VAL A 228 -13.73 -7.17 13.79
N ASP A 229 -14.48 -7.18 14.89
CA ASP A 229 -15.93 -7.05 14.92
C ASP A 229 -16.28 -5.58 15.26
N PHE A 230 -17.17 -4.98 14.47
CA PHE A 230 -17.58 -3.58 14.65
C PHE A 230 -18.98 -3.33 14.09
N PHE A 231 -19.54 -2.18 14.45
CA PHE A 231 -20.81 -1.68 13.96
C PHE A 231 -20.60 -0.46 13.06
N CYS A 232 -21.28 -0.44 11.93
CA CYS A 232 -21.50 0.76 11.13
C CYS A 232 -22.82 1.39 11.55
N ILE A 233 -22.75 2.61 12.06
CA ILE A 233 -23.90 3.38 12.54
C ILE A 233 -24.08 4.59 11.63
N ASN A 234 -25.28 4.78 11.09
CA ASN A 234 -25.60 5.99 10.36
C ASN A 234 -27.05 6.41 10.57
N GLN A 235 -27.30 7.71 10.50
CA GLN A 235 -28.63 8.28 10.48
C GLN A 235 -28.73 9.20 9.28
N CYS A 236 -29.65 8.90 8.36
CA CYS A 236 -29.77 9.69 7.15
C CYS A 236 -30.34 11.08 7.48
N THR A 237 -29.66 12.14 7.05
CA THR A 237 -30.09 13.53 7.31
C THR A 237 -31.35 13.92 6.54
N LYS A 238 -31.66 13.24 5.43
CA LYS A 238 -32.84 13.51 4.60
C LYS A 238 -34.07 12.69 4.98
N CYS A 239 -33.94 11.36 5.07
CA CYS A 239 -35.07 10.48 5.36
C CYS A 239 -35.16 10.05 6.83
N VAL A 240 -34.24 10.50 7.69
CA VAL A 240 -34.21 10.29 9.15
C VAL A 240 -34.02 8.81 9.57
N LEU A 241 -33.98 7.89 8.60
CA LEU A 241 -33.75 6.46 8.86
C LEU A 241 -32.37 6.24 9.47
N SER A 242 -32.37 5.64 10.66
CA SER A 242 -31.18 5.16 11.35
C SER A 242 -30.91 3.70 10.98
N ARG A 243 -29.64 3.33 10.82
CA ARG A 243 -29.23 1.95 10.59
C ARG A 243 -28.03 1.60 11.45
N LEU A 244 -28.01 0.33 11.82
CA LEU A 244 -26.93 -0.34 12.52
C LEU A 244 -26.61 -1.62 11.76
N LYS A 245 -25.42 -1.71 11.17
CA LYS A 245 -24.94 -2.93 10.52
C LYS A 245 -23.75 -3.47 11.30
N LYS A 246 -23.86 -4.69 11.83
CA LYS A 246 -22.72 -5.42 12.39
C LYS A 246 -21.84 -5.94 11.26
N SER A 247 -20.53 -5.92 11.44
CA SER A 247 -19.55 -6.35 10.45
C SER A 247 -18.35 -7.00 11.12
N LYS A 248 -17.79 -8.00 10.43
CA LYS A 248 -16.58 -8.73 10.83
C LYS A 248 -15.61 -8.74 9.67
N LYS A 249 -14.45 -8.09 9.81
CA LYS A 249 -13.47 -7.93 8.72
C LYS A 249 -12.03 -8.02 9.24
N THR A 250 -11.08 -8.34 8.36
CA THR A 250 -9.64 -8.25 8.65
C THR A 250 -9.02 -6.91 8.24
N VAL A 251 -9.69 -6.21 7.34
CA VAL A 251 -9.33 -4.87 6.87
C VAL A 251 -10.60 -4.04 6.83
N ILE A 252 -10.58 -2.85 7.41
CA ILE A 252 -11.69 -1.90 7.38
C ILE A 252 -11.49 -1.00 6.16
N THR A 253 -12.39 -1.10 5.18
CA THR A 253 -12.38 -0.20 4.01
C THR A 253 -13.24 1.02 4.27
N LEU A 254 -12.66 2.20 4.06
CA LEU A 254 -13.31 3.50 4.15
C LEU A 254 -13.29 4.14 2.75
N SER A 255 -14.47 4.36 2.17
CA SER A 255 -14.57 4.87 0.80
C SER A 255 -14.14 6.33 0.72
N LYS A 256 -14.89 7.22 1.39
CA LYS A 256 -14.66 8.66 1.41
C LYS A 256 -14.51 9.17 2.84
N VAL A 257 -13.33 9.65 3.20
CA VAL A 257 -13.01 10.13 4.56
C VAL A 257 -12.72 11.63 4.53
N LYS A 258 -13.33 12.40 5.45
CA LYS A 258 -13.06 13.85 5.57
C LYS A 258 -11.81 14.12 6.39
N ALA A 259 -11.71 13.50 7.57
CA ALA A 259 -10.55 13.54 8.44
C ALA A 259 -10.49 12.21 9.19
N PHE A 260 -9.41 11.46 9.00
CA PHE A 260 -9.31 10.13 9.58
C PHE A 260 -8.99 10.19 11.07
N ASN A 261 -9.76 9.43 11.86
CA ASN A 261 -9.48 9.17 13.27
C ASN A 261 -9.65 7.66 13.53
N PRO A 262 -8.58 6.93 13.88
CA PRO A 262 -8.66 5.48 14.07
C PRO A 262 -9.46 5.06 15.31
N SER A 263 -9.61 5.92 16.33
CA SER A 263 -10.42 5.60 17.54
C SER A 263 -11.92 5.70 17.29
N SER A 264 -12.33 6.54 16.35
CA SER A 264 -13.74 6.70 15.95
C SER A 264 -13.83 7.02 14.47
N PRO A 265 -13.57 6.04 13.58
CA PRO A 265 -13.56 6.28 12.16
C PRO A 265 -14.94 6.70 11.65
N VAL A 266 -14.94 7.70 10.77
CA VAL A 266 -16.14 8.16 10.05
C VAL A 266 -15.83 8.20 8.58
N PHE A 267 -16.75 7.65 7.77
CA PHE A 267 -16.70 7.75 6.32
C PHE A 267 -18.05 8.15 5.75
N LEU A 268 -18.04 8.60 4.50
CA LEU A 268 -19.21 9.10 3.81
C LEU A 268 -19.72 8.06 2.82
N CYS A 269 -21.03 7.83 2.80
CA CYS A 269 -21.68 6.93 1.85
C CYS A 269 -22.98 7.52 1.29
N LYS A 270 -23.50 6.89 0.24
CA LYS A 270 -24.84 7.18 -0.29
C LYS A 270 -25.88 6.52 0.60
N CYS A 271 -26.95 7.23 0.95
CA CYS A 271 -28.13 6.62 1.57
C CYS A 271 -28.74 5.62 0.58
N PRO A 272 -28.84 4.34 0.92
CA PRO A 272 -29.39 3.33 0.01
C PRO A 272 -30.93 3.39 -0.13
N PHE A 273 -31.61 4.27 0.62
CA PHE A 273 -33.07 4.45 0.49
C PHE A 273 -33.42 5.70 -0.32
N CYS A 274 -32.96 6.87 0.12
CA CYS A 274 -33.32 8.15 -0.51
C CYS A 274 -32.23 8.70 -1.43
N GLU A 275 -31.15 7.94 -1.61
CA GLU A 275 -30.04 8.24 -2.51
C GLU A 275 -29.22 9.49 -2.21
N THR A 276 -29.50 10.17 -1.09
CA THR A 276 -28.71 11.32 -0.64
C THR A 276 -27.27 10.92 -0.44
N LEU A 277 -26.36 11.66 -1.05
CA LEU A 277 -24.91 11.45 -0.94
C LEU A 277 -24.37 11.92 0.41
N ASP A 278 -23.11 11.61 0.65
CA ASP A 278 -22.30 12.14 1.75
C ASP A 278 -22.92 11.99 3.15
N GLN A 279 -23.58 10.86 3.39
CA GLN A 279 -24.10 10.50 4.71
C GLN A 279 -22.98 9.91 5.57
N GLU A 280 -22.85 10.44 6.78
CA GLU A 280 -21.82 9.98 7.72
C GLU A 280 -22.16 8.61 8.30
N VAL A 281 -21.19 7.70 8.23
CA VAL A 281 -21.22 6.38 8.84
C VAL A 281 -20.10 6.33 9.87
N GLN A 282 -20.46 6.17 11.14
CA GLN A 282 -19.53 6.00 12.23
C GLN A 282 -19.25 4.52 12.46
N ILE A 283 -17.98 4.18 12.67
CA ILE A 283 -17.56 2.85 13.12
C ILE A 283 -17.46 2.83 14.64
N LYS A 284 -18.10 1.84 15.26
CA LYS A 284 -17.94 1.51 16.69
C LYS A 284 -17.42 0.09 16.84
N TYR A 285 -16.26 -0.05 17.45
CA TYR A 285 -15.62 -1.34 17.68
C TYR A 285 -16.40 -2.15 18.71
N GLU A 286 -16.65 -3.42 18.39
CA GLU A 286 -17.10 -4.44 19.36
C GLU A 286 -15.90 -5.23 19.89
N THR A 287 -14.91 -5.50 19.03
CA THR A 287 -13.62 -6.10 19.41
C THR A 287 -12.45 -5.28 18.90
N LEU A 288 -11.29 -5.47 19.51
CA LEU A 288 -10.03 -4.81 19.19
C LEU A 288 -8.95 -5.89 19.02
N PRO A 289 -8.48 -6.17 17.80
CA PRO A 289 -7.49 -7.22 17.52
C PRO A 289 -6.04 -6.75 17.74
N GLN A 290 -5.04 -7.65 17.70
CA GLN A 290 -3.64 -7.24 17.87
C GLN A 290 -3.13 -6.35 16.73
N CYS A 291 -3.62 -6.57 15.51
CA CYS A 291 -3.29 -5.76 14.35
C CYS A 291 -4.56 -5.16 13.74
N LEU A 292 -4.56 -3.86 13.47
CA LEU A 292 -5.66 -3.18 12.78
C LEU A 292 -5.19 -2.63 11.44
N ILE A 293 -5.97 -2.88 10.38
CA ILE A 293 -5.66 -2.34 9.05
C ILE A 293 -6.86 -1.55 8.55
N PHE A 294 -6.59 -0.35 8.06
CA PHE A 294 -7.55 0.45 7.32
C PHE A 294 -7.08 0.60 5.87
N HIS A 295 -8.03 0.52 4.96
CA HIS A 295 -7.84 0.79 3.55
C HIS A 295 -8.72 1.98 3.15
N PHE A 296 -8.16 2.90 2.38
CA PHE A 296 -8.82 4.12 1.93
C PHE A 296 -8.95 4.11 0.41
N GLU A 297 -10.18 4.11 -0.11
CA GLU A 297 -10.41 4.12 -1.57
C GLU A 297 -10.07 5.49 -2.18
N ASN A 298 -10.39 6.58 -1.45
CA ASN A 298 -10.20 7.96 -1.89
C ASN A 298 -9.25 8.76 -0.98
N GLY A 299 -8.36 8.08 -0.25
CA GLY A 299 -7.48 8.71 0.73
C GLY A 299 -8.12 8.90 2.10
N ALA A 300 -7.30 9.30 3.07
CA ALA A 300 -7.67 9.48 4.47
C ALA A 300 -8.19 10.89 4.80
N GLY A 301 -8.41 11.73 3.80
CA GLY A 301 -8.94 13.08 3.97
C GLY A 301 -7.89 14.12 4.38
N GLU A 302 -8.27 15.06 5.23
CA GLU A 302 -7.45 16.12 5.81
C GLU A 302 -6.83 15.68 7.16
N GLY A 303 -5.73 16.32 7.56
CA GLY A 303 -5.05 16.07 8.83
C GLY A 303 -3.55 15.82 8.68
N ASN A 304 -2.92 15.26 9.71
CA ASN A 304 -1.51 14.88 9.72
C ASN A 304 -1.32 13.45 10.27
N LEU A 305 -0.21 12.81 9.92
CA LEU A 305 0.14 11.47 10.41
C LEU A 305 0.56 11.43 11.88
N GLY A 306 0.98 12.57 12.45
CA GLY A 306 1.55 12.63 13.80
C GLY A 306 0.58 12.28 14.92
N SER A 307 -0.72 12.20 14.61
CA SER A 307 -1.79 11.83 15.55
C SER A 307 -2.40 10.45 15.30
N PHE A 308 -1.72 9.58 14.53
CA PHE A 308 -2.30 8.31 14.11
C PHE A 308 -2.18 7.22 15.19
N ASP A 309 -1.17 7.30 16.05
CA ASP A 309 -1.15 6.50 17.28
C ASP A 309 -2.36 6.85 18.14
N PHE A 310 -2.99 5.83 18.72
CA PHE A 310 -4.23 6.04 19.44
C PHE A 310 -4.41 5.08 20.61
N GLU A 311 -5.24 5.50 21.55
CA GLU A 311 -5.67 4.67 22.65
C GLU A 311 -7.19 4.53 22.62
N LEU A 312 -7.68 3.29 22.70
CA LEU A 312 -9.10 2.99 22.75
C LEU A 312 -9.36 1.96 23.84
N ASN A 313 -10.23 2.30 24.80
CA ASN A 313 -10.57 1.46 25.95
C ASN A 313 -9.34 0.97 26.75
N GLY A 314 -8.34 1.84 26.94
CA GLY A 314 -7.11 1.51 27.66
C GLY A 314 -6.13 0.65 26.87
N ARG A 315 -6.40 0.38 25.58
CA ARG A 315 -5.50 -0.33 24.67
C ARG A 315 -4.83 0.64 23.71
N LYS A 316 -3.51 0.66 23.73
CA LYS A 316 -2.68 1.51 22.88
C LYS A 316 -2.34 0.80 21.58
N TYR A 317 -2.50 1.53 20.49
CA TYR A 317 -2.13 1.14 19.13
C TYR A 317 -1.17 2.16 18.56
N GLU A 318 -0.11 1.67 17.95
CA GLU A 318 0.85 2.50 17.24
C GLU A 318 0.87 2.16 15.76
N LEU A 319 1.01 3.20 14.94
CA LEU A 319 1.14 3.09 13.50
C LEU A 319 2.47 2.41 13.17
N SER A 320 2.42 1.17 12.69
CA SER A 320 3.62 0.39 12.37
C SER A 320 3.95 0.38 10.88
N GLY A 321 2.98 0.72 10.03
CA GLY A 321 3.27 0.93 8.61
C GLY A 321 2.11 1.49 7.82
N LEU A 322 2.41 1.96 6.63
CA LEU A 322 1.45 2.50 5.69
C LEU A 322 1.88 2.27 4.24
N ILE A 323 0.92 2.38 3.33
CA ILE A 323 1.15 2.42 1.89
C ILE A 323 0.56 3.71 1.36
N LYS A 324 1.36 4.45 0.59
CA LYS A 324 0.96 5.58 -0.23
C LYS A 324 0.72 5.09 -1.66
N LEU A 325 -0.38 5.52 -2.27
CA LEU A 325 -0.70 5.28 -3.66
C LEU A 325 -0.43 6.56 -4.46
N GLU A 326 0.66 6.57 -5.20
CA GLU A 326 1.01 7.68 -6.08
C GLU A 326 0.31 7.54 -7.43
N LYS A 327 -0.75 8.33 -7.60
CA LYS A 327 -1.48 8.44 -8.88
C LYS A 327 -0.79 9.46 -9.76
N ARG A 328 -0.18 9.02 -10.87
CA ARG A 328 0.42 9.94 -11.85
C ARG A 328 -0.63 10.35 -12.87
N ARG A 329 -0.84 11.67 -13.03
CA ARG A 329 -1.86 12.29 -13.90
C ARG A 329 -1.86 11.77 -15.35
N TYR A 330 -0.73 11.26 -15.83
CA TYR A 330 -0.53 10.79 -17.21
C TYR A 330 -0.09 9.33 -17.31
N SER A 331 -0.14 8.57 -16.21
CA SER A 331 0.18 7.13 -16.20
C SER A 331 -1.05 6.34 -15.82
N THR A 332 -1.30 5.24 -16.51
CA THR A 332 -2.27 4.22 -16.06
C THR A 332 -1.68 3.31 -14.99
N ILE A 333 -0.37 3.41 -14.74
CA ILE A 333 0.34 2.63 -13.74
C ILE A 333 0.39 3.42 -12.44
N ASN A 334 -0.34 2.92 -11.47
CA ASN A 334 -0.28 3.30 -10.07
C ASN A 334 1.06 2.87 -9.47
N HIS A 335 1.69 3.74 -8.68
CA HIS A 335 2.91 3.41 -7.95
C HIS A 335 2.62 3.32 -6.45
N PHE A 336 3.12 2.27 -5.80
CA PHE A 336 2.93 2.04 -4.38
C PHE A 336 4.24 2.24 -3.64
N VAL A 337 4.22 3.13 -2.65
CA VAL A 337 5.34 3.40 -1.77
C VAL A 337 4.96 2.97 -0.37
N THR A 338 5.79 2.15 0.27
CA THR A 338 5.53 1.66 1.62
C THR A 338 6.43 2.35 2.62
N TRP A 339 5.88 2.69 3.78
CA TRP A 339 6.66 3.16 4.92
C TRP A 339 6.39 2.24 6.10
N THR A 340 7.45 1.83 6.79
CA THR A 340 7.34 1.05 8.02
C THR A 340 8.02 1.79 9.15
N ARG A 341 7.40 1.79 10.33
CA ARG A 341 7.90 2.45 11.53
C ARG A 341 8.47 1.39 12.47
N ASP A 342 9.73 1.54 12.85
CA ASP A 342 10.21 0.83 14.02
C ASP A 342 9.70 1.54 15.27
N ILE A 343 8.62 0.99 15.84
CA ILE A 343 7.97 1.48 17.06
C ILE A 343 8.98 1.75 18.20
N THR A 344 10.03 0.95 18.33
CA THR A 344 10.96 1.05 19.47
C THR A 344 11.91 2.23 19.35
N SER A 345 12.44 2.50 18.14
CA SER A 345 13.32 3.64 17.90
C SER A 345 12.62 4.89 17.38
N ASP A 346 11.33 4.79 17.07
CA ASP A 346 10.52 5.81 16.40
C ASP A 346 11.14 6.28 15.05
N ARG A 347 11.68 5.31 14.30
CA ARG A 347 12.32 5.57 13.00
C ARG A 347 11.51 4.98 11.87
N TRP A 348 11.65 5.58 10.69
CA TRP A 348 10.88 5.24 9.50
C TRP A 348 11.75 4.68 8.40
N LEU A 349 11.29 3.61 7.75
CA LEU A 349 11.94 3.01 6.60
C LEU A 349 11.07 3.24 5.36
N GLU A 350 11.57 4.03 4.42
CA GLU A 350 10.94 4.21 3.11
C GLU A 350 11.26 3.04 2.19
N ARG A 351 10.25 2.56 1.48
CA ARG A 351 10.37 1.55 0.42
C ARG A 351 9.70 2.07 -0.83
N ASN A 352 10.53 2.62 -1.69
CA ASN A 352 10.17 3.13 -2.99
C ASN A 352 11.11 2.47 -4.00
N ASP A 353 10.58 1.63 -4.87
CA ASP A 353 11.38 0.86 -5.83
C ASP A 353 12.09 1.68 -6.91
N LEU A 354 11.88 3.00 -6.89
CA LEU A 354 12.62 3.97 -7.68
C LEU A 354 13.91 4.46 -6.99
N ASN A 355 14.14 4.05 -5.74
CA ASN A 355 15.30 4.43 -4.93
C ASN A 355 16.37 3.30 -4.88
N ASN A 356 17.41 3.49 -4.08
CA ASN A 356 18.48 2.51 -3.88
C ASN A 356 17.97 1.20 -3.26
N ASP A 357 18.65 0.09 -3.60
CA ASP A 357 18.32 -1.26 -3.10
C ASP A 357 18.56 -1.46 -1.59
N ILE A 358 19.45 -0.65 -1.01
CA ILE A 358 19.82 -0.69 0.40
C ILE A 358 19.14 0.46 1.12
N LEU A 359 18.41 0.11 2.17
CA LEU A 359 17.53 0.99 2.91
C LEU A 359 18.04 1.21 4.33
N ASN A 360 17.85 2.42 4.83
CA ASN A 360 18.21 2.82 6.18
C ASN A 360 17.03 3.51 6.85
N PHE A 361 16.90 3.27 8.15
CA PHE A 361 15.91 3.96 8.96
C PHE A 361 16.24 5.45 9.06
N SER A 362 15.23 6.29 8.89
CA SER A 362 15.28 7.73 9.06
C SER A 362 14.62 8.13 10.38
N VAL A 363 15.18 9.11 11.09
CA VAL A 363 14.51 9.73 12.24
C VAL A 363 13.43 10.72 11.82
N VAL A 364 13.40 11.10 10.54
CA VAL A 364 12.42 12.04 10.00
C VAL A 364 11.17 11.25 9.59
N PRO A 365 9.98 11.55 10.16
CA PRO A 365 8.73 10.94 9.74
C PRO A 365 8.41 11.25 8.28
N PRO A 366 7.64 10.39 7.60
CA PRO A 366 7.29 10.60 6.22
C PRO A 366 6.36 11.81 6.05
N VAL A 367 6.63 12.63 5.05
CA VAL A 367 5.74 13.71 4.63
C VAL A 367 4.75 13.15 3.63
N ILE A 368 3.54 12.83 4.10
CA ILE A 368 2.50 12.19 3.28
C ILE A 368 1.29 13.10 3.17
N ASN A 369 0.86 13.35 1.94
CA ASN A 369 -0.47 13.88 1.68
C ASN A 369 -1.49 12.78 1.98
N LEU A 370 -2.36 12.99 2.96
CA LEU A 370 -3.36 12.02 3.38
C LEU A 370 -4.35 11.63 2.27
N GLN A 371 -4.50 12.45 1.22
CA GLN A 371 -5.28 12.08 0.03
C GLN A 371 -4.65 10.94 -0.79
N ASP A 372 -3.33 10.76 -0.69
CA ASP A 372 -2.59 9.67 -1.34
C ASP A 372 -2.44 8.45 -0.42
N LEU A 373 -2.87 8.54 0.85
CA LEU A 373 -2.75 7.46 1.80
C LEU A 373 -3.71 6.33 1.43
N TYR A 374 -3.19 5.14 1.20
CA TYR A 374 -3.95 4.01 0.67
C TYR A 374 -4.26 2.96 1.74
N ILE A 375 -3.26 2.57 2.52
CA ILE A 375 -3.40 1.59 3.61
C ILE A 375 -2.63 2.11 4.82
N VAL A 376 -3.16 1.87 6.02
CA VAL A 376 -2.42 2.00 7.29
C VAL A 376 -2.58 0.72 8.10
N MET A 377 -1.53 0.38 8.85
CA MET A 377 -1.47 -0.78 9.71
C MET A 377 -0.98 -0.36 11.10
N TYR A 378 -1.71 -0.83 12.11
CA TYR A 378 -1.44 -0.59 13.52
C TYR A 378 -1.15 -1.88 14.24
N GLU A 379 -0.34 -1.79 15.28
CA GLU A 379 -0.06 -2.89 16.20
C GLU A 379 -0.40 -2.46 17.64
N ALA A 380 -1.07 -3.35 18.37
CA ALA A 380 -1.30 -3.18 19.79
C ALA A 380 0.03 -3.32 20.54
N LEU A 381 0.27 -2.47 21.54
CA LEU A 381 1.47 -2.54 22.38
C LEU A 381 1.40 -3.62 23.48
N ASP A 382 0.32 -4.39 23.51
CA ASP A 382 0.12 -5.49 24.44
C ASP A 382 0.00 -6.83 23.70
N ASN A 383 0.10 -7.92 24.45
CA ASN A 383 -0.02 -9.29 23.95
C ASN A 383 -1.36 -9.95 24.33
N LYS A 384 -2.42 -9.16 24.59
CA LYS A 384 -3.71 -9.67 25.11
C LYS A 384 -4.59 -10.36 24.05
N GLY A 385 -4.09 -10.58 22.84
CA GLY A 385 -4.91 -11.11 21.75
C GLY A 385 -6.00 -10.12 21.31
N THR A 386 -7.18 -10.63 20.96
CA THR A 386 -8.34 -9.78 20.65
C THR A 386 -9.13 -9.51 21.93
N VAL A 387 -9.37 -8.23 22.25
CA VAL A 387 -10.13 -7.81 23.44
C VAL A 387 -11.49 -7.24 23.06
N PHE A 388 -12.46 -7.30 23.97
CA PHE A 388 -13.77 -6.69 23.77
C PHE A 388 -13.73 -5.20 24.09
N SER A 389 -14.40 -4.41 23.25
CA SER A 389 -14.63 -2.99 23.45
C SER A 389 -15.87 -2.83 24.33
N VAL A 390 -15.76 -2.10 25.44
CA VAL A 390 -16.89 -1.87 26.35
C VAL A 390 -17.82 -0.84 25.71
N SER A 391 -19.10 -1.21 25.59
CA SER A 391 -20.28 -0.40 25.24
C SER A 391 -20.55 -0.11 23.76
N VAL A 392 -21.64 -0.72 23.26
CA VAL A 392 -22.59 -0.04 22.39
C VAL A 392 -23.97 -0.23 23.01
N ASP A 393 -24.55 0.83 23.59
CA ASP A 393 -25.96 0.86 23.97
C ASP A 393 -26.80 0.85 22.67
N THR A 394 -27.03 -0.35 22.14
CA THR A 394 -27.79 -0.55 20.89
C THR A 394 -29.32 -0.51 21.10
N ALA A 395 -29.78 -0.21 22.31
CA ALA A 395 -31.17 -0.39 22.73
C ALA A 395 -32.20 0.39 21.90
N ASN A 396 -31.81 1.49 21.24
CA ASN A 396 -32.72 2.38 20.50
C ASN A 396 -32.50 2.42 18.98
N ILE A 397 -31.70 1.53 18.39
CA ILE A 397 -31.40 1.58 16.95
C ILE A 397 -32.15 0.47 16.21
N ASN A 398 -32.95 0.85 15.22
CA ASN A 398 -33.63 -0.08 14.32
C ASN A 398 -32.60 -1.02 13.65
N ARG A 399 -32.63 -2.30 14.04
CA ARG A 399 -31.90 -3.37 13.36
C ARG A 399 -32.66 -3.72 12.10
N MET A 400 -32.18 -3.27 10.95
CA MET A 400 -32.62 -3.84 9.67
C MET A 400 -31.56 -4.86 9.25
N ASP A 401 -31.81 -6.13 9.58
CA ASP A 401 -31.13 -7.26 8.96
C ASP A 401 -31.65 -7.36 7.52
N LEU A 402 -30.91 -6.77 6.59
CA LEU A 402 -31.13 -7.01 5.16
C LEU A 402 -30.10 -8.05 4.73
N ASP A 403 -30.60 -9.23 4.34
CA ASP A 403 -29.81 -10.27 3.70
C ASP A 403 -29.05 -9.69 2.50
N ASP A 404 -27.73 -9.85 2.55
CA ASP A 404 -26.74 -9.17 1.72
C ASP A 404 -26.62 -9.82 0.33
N LYS A 405 -27.70 -9.79 -0.47
CA LYS A 405 -27.65 -10.20 -1.90
C LYS A 405 -27.72 -9.07 -2.91
N SER A 406 -27.87 -7.82 -2.49
CA SER A 406 -27.79 -6.68 -3.41
C SER A 406 -27.47 -5.38 -2.69
N SER A 407 -26.18 -5.13 -2.45
CA SER A 407 -25.69 -3.79 -2.14
C SER A 407 -24.54 -3.47 -3.08
N SER A 408 -24.86 -2.73 -4.13
CA SER A 408 -23.97 -2.23 -5.19
C SER A 408 -23.03 -1.12 -4.74
N CYS A 409 -22.56 -1.14 -3.49
CA CYS A 409 -21.57 -0.17 -3.00
C CYS A 409 -20.27 -0.81 -2.52
N ILE A 410 -20.14 -2.14 -2.58
CA ILE A 410 -18.89 -2.86 -2.30
C ILE A 410 -18.88 -4.08 -3.23
N PRO A 411 -17.87 -4.31 -4.08
CA PRO A 411 -17.70 -5.61 -4.71
C PRO A 411 -17.34 -6.61 -3.61
N VAL A 412 -18.34 -7.29 -3.08
CA VAL A 412 -18.17 -8.44 -2.21
C VAL A 412 -17.77 -9.61 -3.10
N ILE A 413 -16.48 -9.96 -3.09
CA ILE A 413 -16.08 -11.33 -3.38
C ILE A 413 -16.36 -12.12 -2.10
N ASP A 414 -17.54 -12.70 -2.05
CA ASP A 414 -17.92 -13.68 -1.05
C ASP A 414 -17.31 -15.03 -1.46
N LEU A 415 -16.39 -15.54 -0.64
CA LEU A 415 -15.82 -16.88 -0.77
C LEU A 415 -16.00 -17.65 0.54
N THR A 416 -17.02 -17.31 1.34
CA THR A 416 -17.42 -18.21 2.44
C THR A 416 -18.24 -19.34 1.84
N ASP A 417 -17.58 -20.42 1.43
CA ASP A 417 -18.26 -21.71 1.39
C ASP A 417 -18.54 -22.10 2.85
N GLU A 418 -19.82 -22.07 3.21
CA GLU A 418 -20.31 -22.73 4.42
C GLU A 418 -19.97 -24.22 4.31
N GLU A 419 -19.21 -24.74 5.26
CA GLU A 419 -19.04 -26.18 5.47
C GLU A 419 -20.42 -26.80 5.77
N LYS A 420 -21.12 -27.22 4.72
CA LYS A 420 -22.19 -28.21 4.86
C LYS A 420 -21.53 -29.56 5.08
N VAL A 421 -21.56 -30.02 6.33
CA VAL A 421 -21.40 -31.43 6.66
C VAL A 421 -22.53 -32.17 5.93
N VAL A 422 -22.19 -32.84 4.84
CA VAL A 422 -23.07 -33.79 4.16
C VAL A 422 -22.63 -35.17 4.59
N GLU A 423 -23.46 -35.82 5.40
CA GLU A 423 -23.38 -37.25 5.67
C GLU A 423 -23.42 -38.02 4.35
N PHE A 424 -22.43 -38.91 4.17
CA PHE A 424 -22.37 -39.84 3.06
C PHE A 424 -23.54 -40.82 3.18
N ASP A 425 -24.44 -40.82 2.19
CA ASP A 425 -25.31 -41.96 1.94
C ASP A 425 -25.13 -42.45 0.50
N GLN A 426 -24.80 -43.72 0.38
CA GLN A 426 -24.51 -44.39 -0.88
C GLN A 426 -25.83 -44.71 -1.58
N ASN A 427 -26.14 -44.07 -2.71
CA ASN A 427 -26.66 -44.75 -3.91
C ASN A 427 -27.04 -43.80 -5.06
N ASN A 428 -26.68 -44.29 -6.25
CA ASN A 428 -27.26 -44.04 -7.57
C ASN A 428 -26.86 -42.83 -8.44
N GLN A 429 -26.43 -43.25 -9.63
CA GLN A 429 -26.14 -42.50 -10.85
C GLN A 429 -27.34 -41.70 -11.35
N THR A 430 -27.11 -40.46 -11.80
CA THR A 430 -27.60 -40.03 -13.13
C THR A 430 -26.91 -38.74 -13.59
N VAL A 431 -26.34 -38.81 -14.79
CA VAL A 431 -25.75 -37.70 -15.54
C VAL A 431 -26.86 -36.81 -16.09
N LYS A 432 -26.86 -35.51 -15.79
CA LYS A 432 -27.56 -34.49 -16.59
C LYS A 432 -26.68 -33.26 -16.81
N ARG A 433 -26.32 -33.05 -18.08
CA ARG A 433 -25.77 -31.80 -18.64
C ARG A 433 -26.79 -30.68 -18.46
N ALA A 434 -26.35 -29.52 -17.96
CA ALA A 434 -27.08 -28.25 -18.09
C ALA A 434 -26.16 -27.13 -18.59
N SER A 435 -26.74 -26.29 -19.43
CA SER A 435 -26.13 -25.44 -20.43
C SER A 435 -25.40 -24.21 -19.90
N ARG A 436 -24.26 -23.86 -20.54
CA ARG A 436 -23.51 -22.62 -20.36
C ARG A 436 -24.07 -21.49 -21.23
N THR A 437 -24.85 -20.58 -20.66
CA THR A 437 -25.00 -19.22 -21.22
C THR A 437 -25.54 -18.25 -20.17
N LYS A 438 -24.67 -17.45 -19.53
CA LYS A 438 -24.94 -16.11 -18.92
C LYS A 438 -23.76 -15.63 -18.06
N TYR A 439 -22.59 -15.36 -18.63
CA TYR A 439 -21.51 -14.63 -17.93
C TYR A 439 -20.60 -13.91 -18.93
N LYS A 440 -21.16 -13.00 -19.72
CA LYS A 440 -20.38 -12.11 -20.62
C LYS A 440 -20.52 -10.61 -20.33
N HIS A 441 -21.32 -10.20 -19.34
CA HIS A 441 -21.64 -8.77 -19.18
C HIS A 441 -21.17 -8.11 -17.87
N LEU A 442 -20.45 -8.81 -16.98
CA LEU A 442 -20.03 -8.25 -15.68
C LEU A 442 -18.52 -7.97 -15.52
N ILE A 443 -17.70 -8.19 -16.56
CA ILE A 443 -16.23 -8.04 -16.46
C ILE A 443 -15.72 -6.68 -16.98
N LEU A 444 -16.60 -5.85 -17.56
CA LEU A 444 -16.19 -4.55 -18.14
C LEU A 444 -16.14 -3.39 -17.14
N GLU A 445 -16.80 -3.47 -15.99
CA GLU A 445 -16.88 -2.33 -15.04
C GLU A 445 -15.72 -2.25 -14.02
N GLN A 446 -14.84 -3.26 -13.95
CA GLN A 446 -13.66 -3.23 -13.05
C GLN A 446 -12.37 -2.71 -13.71
N ARG A 447 -12.43 -2.24 -14.97
CA ARG A 447 -11.25 -1.71 -15.69
C ARG A 447 -11.17 -0.17 -15.72
N LEU A 448 -12.08 0.51 -15.02
CA LEU A 448 -12.12 1.97 -14.93
C LEU A 448 -12.37 2.40 -13.48
N CYS A 449 -11.40 2.15 -12.59
CA CYS A 449 -11.24 2.83 -11.30
C CYS A 449 -9.75 2.88 -10.94
#